data_AF-E0S2U5-F1
#
_entry.id   AF-E0S2U5-F1
#
_cell.length_a   1.000
_cell.length_b   1.000
_cell.length_c   1.000
_cell.angle_alpha   90.00
_cell.angle_beta   90.00
_cell.angle_gamma   90.00
#
_symmetry.space_group_name_H-M   'P 1'
#
loop_
_entity.id
_entity.type
_entity.pdbx_description
1 polymer ?
#
loop_
_entity_poly.entity_id
_entity_poly.type
_entity_poly.pdbx_seq_one_letter_code
_entity_poly.pdbx_strand_id
1 'polypeptide(L)'
;MIRIELTDEILQNHRDYIYNESNIKTRLNALKRKRKIYQGNPKIKTLVDYLITQVELLGDDTKYTESIFLMTPEKMKSELEVIKRDYNEAFNECQSKNRSFSNAILDALGYENFAKRDPTDKSKKSFRPGESRKNWGAYAFLLKLDLSVCPYCNRAFINTIYMGKSKGRSRADLDHFLPKALYPYFSMSIYNLVPSCNTCNSSFKGQKPFNYKNNLNPYEHIDINALLTFGYTPENYIECIGLGKDQLNVTLNYNTEDEHGSKTQANRLEENCKTFQLEKIYQNHADVVKDILLKHHIFSQDYKKQVMNTYKGLFSSEDEVDRLLYGDIRESDIKDSILGKLHYDINSNIQRSC
;
A
#
# COMPACT_ATOMS: atom_id res chain seq x y z
N MET A 1 -6.76 1.24 -6.87
CA MET A 1 -5.67 0.72 -6.02
C MET A 1 -4.45 0.42 -6.88
N ILE A 2 -3.25 0.32 -6.30
CA ILE A 2 -1.99 0.04 -6.99
C ILE A 2 -1.25 -1.07 -6.25
N ARG A 3 -0.60 -1.97 -6.99
CA ARG A 3 0.23 -3.05 -6.43
C ARG A 3 1.58 -2.48 -6.00
N ILE A 4 2.09 -2.98 -4.88
CA ILE A 4 3.39 -2.58 -4.35
C ILE A 4 4.34 -3.76 -4.45
N GLU A 5 5.53 -3.52 -5.00
CA GLU A 5 6.60 -4.50 -5.09
C GLU A 5 7.73 -4.11 -4.14
N LEU A 6 8.20 -5.06 -3.36
CA LEU A 6 9.38 -4.89 -2.50
C LEU A 6 10.59 -5.46 -3.21
N THR A 7 11.68 -4.71 -3.25
CA THR A 7 12.96 -5.19 -3.79
C THR A 7 13.69 -6.05 -2.75
N ASP A 8 14.58 -6.92 -3.22
CA ASP A 8 15.45 -7.72 -2.35
C ASP A 8 16.30 -6.84 -1.41
N GLU A 9 16.70 -5.65 -1.86
CA GLU A 9 17.42 -4.68 -1.02
C GLU A 9 16.56 -4.22 0.18
N ILE A 10 15.27 -3.96 -0.03
CA ILE A 10 14.34 -3.59 1.05
C ILE A 10 14.20 -4.75 2.03
N LEU A 11 14.02 -5.97 1.52
CA LEU A 11 13.89 -7.18 2.36
C LEU A 11 15.15 -7.40 3.20
N GLN A 12 16.33 -7.29 2.59
CA GLN A 12 17.61 -7.45 3.29
C GLN A 12 17.85 -6.35 4.33
N ASN A 13 17.54 -5.08 4.03
CA ASN A 13 17.69 -4.01 5.00
C ASN A 13 16.74 -4.18 6.19
N HIS A 14 15.51 -4.64 5.95
CA HIS A 14 14.56 -4.92 7.03
C HIS A 14 14.94 -6.14 7.86
N ARG A 15 15.45 -7.20 7.21
CA ARG A 15 16.07 -8.37 7.85
C ARG A 15 17.20 -7.95 8.79
N ASP A 16 18.18 -7.23 8.26
CA ASP A 16 19.38 -6.79 8.99
C ASP A 16 19.01 -5.92 10.18
N TYR A 17 18.05 -5.00 10.01
CA TYR A 17 17.57 -4.16 11.09
C TYR A 17 16.97 -4.98 12.25
N ILE A 18 16.07 -5.93 11.94
CA ILE A 18 15.41 -6.75 12.95
C ILE A 18 16.43 -7.67 13.63
N TYR A 19 17.27 -8.36 12.86
CA TYR A 19 18.19 -9.36 13.38
C TYR A 19 19.38 -8.73 14.14
N ASN A 20 19.99 -7.67 13.60
CA ASN A 20 21.26 -7.14 14.11
C ASN A 20 21.14 -5.86 14.95
N GLU A 21 20.20 -4.97 14.63
CA GLU A 21 20.22 -3.58 15.16
C GLU A 21 19.14 -3.30 16.20
N SER A 22 17.99 -3.94 16.08
CA SER A 22 16.77 -3.57 16.80
C SER A 22 16.72 -4.07 18.26
N ASN A 23 17.65 -4.92 18.69
CA ASN A 23 17.63 -5.59 20.01
C ASN A 23 16.28 -6.28 20.33
N ILE A 24 15.50 -6.69 19.32
CA ILE A 24 14.17 -7.29 19.51
C ILE A 24 14.26 -8.56 20.35
N LYS A 25 15.21 -9.46 20.06
CA LYS A 25 15.41 -10.70 20.82
C LYS A 25 15.63 -10.44 22.32
N THR A 26 16.42 -9.43 22.67
CA THR A 26 16.65 -9.02 24.07
C THR A 26 15.37 -8.55 24.74
N ARG A 27 14.57 -7.74 24.03
CA ARG A 27 13.31 -7.19 24.58
C ARG A 27 12.21 -8.25 24.70
N LEU A 28 12.11 -9.17 23.75
CA LEU A 28 11.23 -10.33 23.86
C LEU A 28 11.62 -11.22 25.06
N ASN A 29 12.92 -11.47 25.26
CA ASN A 29 13.40 -12.20 26.43
C ASN A 29 13.11 -11.49 27.77
N ALA A 30 13.19 -10.16 27.80
CA ALA A 30 12.78 -9.37 28.96
C ALA A 30 11.27 -9.44 29.19
N LEU A 31 10.47 -9.39 28.12
CA LEU A 31 9.02 -9.51 28.18
C LEU A 31 8.60 -10.86 28.78
N LYS A 32 9.28 -11.97 28.47
CA LYS A 32 9.04 -13.30 29.08
C LYS A 32 9.11 -13.32 30.61
N ARG A 33 9.85 -12.39 31.22
CA ARG A 33 10.03 -12.31 32.68
C ARG A 33 8.93 -11.49 33.38
N LYS A 34 8.12 -10.74 32.63
CA LYS A 34 7.06 -9.86 33.18
C LYS A 34 5.77 -10.62 33.52
N ARG A 35 5.71 -11.25 34.71
CA ARG A 35 4.53 -12.01 35.19
C ARG A 35 3.19 -11.23 35.08
N LYS A 36 3.20 -9.91 35.34
CA LYS A 36 2.00 -9.06 35.28
C LYS A 36 1.34 -9.01 33.89
N ILE A 37 2.11 -9.13 32.81
CA ILE A 37 1.59 -9.07 31.44
C ILE A 37 0.78 -10.32 31.09
N TYR A 38 1.19 -11.47 31.63
CA TYR A 38 0.61 -12.76 31.28
C TYR A 38 -0.46 -13.23 32.29
N GLN A 39 -0.68 -12.49 33.39
CA GLN A 39 -1.56 -12.91 34.50
C GLN A 39 -1.28 -14.34 35.00
N GLY A 40 -0.04 -14.83 34.85
CA GLY A 40 0.33 -16.20 35.19
C GLY A 40 -0.02 -17.28 34.15
N ASN A 41 -0.58 -16.91 32.99
CA ASN A 41 -0.88 -17.83 31.90
C ASN A 41 0.40 -18.23 31.12
N PRO A 42 0.87 -19.48 31.24
CA PRO A 42 2.09 -19.93 30.59
C PRO A 42 1.97 -20.06 29.07
N LYS A 43 0.76 -20.21 28.51
CA LYS A 43 0.54 -20.32 27.06
C LYS A 43 0.65 -18.99 26.33
N ILE A 44 0.59 -17.86 27.03
CA ILE A 44 0.90 -16.56 26.41
C ILE A 44 2.41 -16.42 26.18
N LYS A 45 3.22 -17.09 27.02
CA LYS A 45 4.68 -17.12 26.87
C LYS A 45 5.11 -17.89 25.61
N THR A 46 4.34 -18.90 25.17
CA THR A 46 4.68 -19.69 23.98
C THR A 46 4.61 -18.86 22.70
N LEU A 47 3.71 -17.87 22.61
CA LEU A 47 3.73 -16.90 21.51
C LEU A 47 5.04 -16.09 21.51
N VAL A 48 5.50 -15.63 22.68
CA VAL A 48 6.75 -14.87 22.76
C VAL A 48 7.96 -15.73 22.42
N ASP A 49 7.94 -17.01 22.82
CA ASP A 49 8.95 -17.99 22.41
C ASP A 49 8.96 -18.16 20.89
N TYR A 50 7.78 -18.29 20.28
CA TYR A 50 7.64 -18.31 18.82
C TYR A 50 8.17 -17.02 18.17
N LEU A 51 7.86 -15.84 18.68
CA LEU A 51 8.41 -14.59 18.13
C LEU A 51 9.94 -14.55 18.19
N ILE A 52 10.54 -15.15 19.22
CA ILE A 52 12.00 -15.29 19.30
C ILE A 52 12.52 -16.22 18.20
N THR A 53 11.87 -17.37 17.95
CA THR A 53 12.28 -18.26 16.85
C THR A 53 12.12 -17.59 15.49
N GLN A 54 11.10 -16.76 15.31
CA GLN A 54 10.92 -15.96 14.09
C GLN A 54 12.05 -14.92 13.88
N VAL A 55 12.58 -14.34 14.96
CA VAL A 55 13.77 -13.47 14.88
C VAL A 55 15.01 -14.31 14.55
N GLU A 56 15.17 -15.48 15.16
CA GLU A 56 16.31 -16.37 14.89
C GLU A 56 16.34 -16.87 13.45
N LEU A 57 15.17 -17.14 12.87
CA LEU A 57 14.99 -17.54 11.47
C LEU A 57 15.53 -16.49 10.49
N LEU A 58 15.56 -15.21 10.87
CA LEU A 58 16.20 -14.17 10.07
C LEU A 58 17.72 -14.33 9.98
N GLY A 59 18.35 -15.13 10.83
CA GLY A 59 19.76 -15.48 10.71
C GLY A 59 20.05 -16.51 9.61
N ASP A 60 19.03 -17.21 9.12
CA ASP A 60 19.17 -18.24 8.07
C ASP A 60 19.03 -17.59 6.68
N ASP A 61 20.14 -17.52 5.94
CA ASP A 61 20.18 -16.94 4.59
C ASP A 61 19.28 -17.65 3.57
N THR A 62 18.87 -18.89 3.84
CA THR A 62 18.00 -19.66 2.94
C THR A 62 16.52 -19.60 3.30
N LYS A 63 16.19 -19.24 4.55
CA LYS A 63 14.82 -19.31 5.08
C LYS A 63 14.30 -18.01 5.71
N TYR A 64 15.09 -16.94 5.73
CA TYR A 64 14.67 -15.69 6.36
C TYR A 64 13.32 -15.13 5.86
N THR A 65 12.92 -15.42 4.62
CA THR A 65 11.62 -15.03 4.04
C THR A 65 10.44 -15.86 4.55
N GLU A 66 10.68 -16.91 5.33
CA GLU A 66 9.66 -17.66 6.07
C GLU A 66 9.35 -17.02 7.42
N SER A 67 10.17 -16.07 7.88
CA SER A 67 9.92 -15.34 9.12
C SER A 67 8.69 -14.44 9.02
N ILE A 68 7.90 -14.31 10.10
CA ILE A 68 6.73 -13.41 10.12
C ILE A 68 7.08 -11.98 9.72
N PHE A 69 8.33 -11.56 9.90
CA PHE A 69 8.78 -10.22 9.60
C PHE A 69 8.94 -9.96 8.08
N LEU A 70 9.10 -11.01 7.28
CA LEU A 70 9.41 -10.94 5.85
C LEU A 70 8.58 -11.88 4.97
N MET A 71 7.69 -12.69 5.55
CA MET A 71 6.82 -13.58 4.80
C MET A 71 5.77 -12.80 3.99
N THR A 72 5.47 -13.28 2.79
CA THR A 72 4.51 -12.67 1.88
C THR A 72 3.07 -12.74 2.41
N PRO A 73 2.12 -11.94 1.89
CA PRO A 73 0.72 -11.99 2.28
C PRO A 73 0.10 -13.41 2.26
N GLU A 74 0.46 -14.24 1.27
CA GLU A 74 -0.02 -15.61 1.13
C GLU A 74 0.47 -16.49 2.29
N LYS A 75 1.75 -16.38 2.65
CA LYS A 75 2.34 -17.08 3.80
C LYS A 75 1.77 -16.57 5.12
N MET A 76 1.58 -15.25 5.26
CA MET A 76 0.96 -14.65 6.45
C MET A 76 -0.46 -15.15 6.70
N LYS A 77 -1.24 -15.34 5.64
CA LYS A 77 -2.60 -15.89 5.74
C LYS A 77 -2.57 -17.28 6.39
N SER A 78 -1.65 -18.15 5.95
CA SER A 78 -1.46 -19.48 6.54
C SER A 78 -0.95 -19.41 7.97
N GLU A 79 0.02 -18.52 8.24
CA GLU A 79 0.61 -18.35 9.56
C GLU A 79 -0.40 -17.81 10.58
N LEU A 80 -1.34 -16.96 10.16
CA LEU A 80 -2.40 -16.47 11.02
C LEU A 80 -3.27 -17.61 11.56
N GLU A 81 -3.56 -18.63 10.75
CA GLU A 81 -4.32 -19.81 11.19
C GLU A 81 -3.50 -20.69 12.14
N VAL A 82 -2.18 -20.81 11.92
CA VAL A 82 -1.26 -21.48 12.86
C VAL A 82 -1.26 -20.75 14.20
N ILE A 83 -1.12 -19.42 14.20
CA ILE A 83 -1.12 -18.62 15.44
C ILE A 83 -2.45 -18.75 16.18
N LYS A 84 -3.56 -18.72 15.45
CA LYS A 84 -4.91 -18.89 16.02
C LYS A 84 -5.10 -20.27 16.64
N ARG A 85 -4.52 -21.33 16.06
CA ARG A 85 -4.59 -22.70 16.55
C ARG A 85 -3.66 -22.94 17.75
N ASP A 86 -2.38 -22.60 17.60
CA ASP A 86 -1.32 -23.01 18.51
C ASP A 86 -1.06 -22.00 19.64
N TYR A 87 -1.47 -20.75 19.44
CA TYR A 87 -1.34 -19.65 20.41
C TYR A 87 -2.68 -18.98 20.71
N ASN A 88 -3.76 -19.76 20.71
CA ASN A 88 -5.15 -19.30 20.82
C ASN A 88 -5.42 -18.35 22.01
N GLU A 89 -4.82 -18.60 23.18
CA GLU A 89 -5.00 -17.78 24.37
C GLU A 89 -4.37 -16.38 24.20
N ALA A 90 -3.15 -16.31 23.66
CA ALA A 90 -2.51 -15.05 23.32
C ALA A 90 -3.23 -14.32 22.18
N PHE A 91 -3.73 -15.08 21.21
CA PHE A 91 -4.56 -14.57 20.13
C PHE A 91 -5.84 -13.91 20.68
N ASN A 92 -6.55 -14.59 21.58
CA ASN A 92 -7.78 -14.09 22.21
C ASN A 92 -7.55 -12.83 23.04
N GLU A 93 -6.42 -12.73 23.76
CA GLU A 93 -6.02 -11.48 24.43
C GLU A 93 -5.83 -10.31 23.46
N CYS A 94 -5.26 -10.57 22.28
CA CYS A 94 -5.16 -9.54 21.24
C CYS A 94 -6.54 -9.19 20.66
N GLN A 95 -7.39 -10.19 20.40
CA GLN A 95 -8.72 -9.98 19.81
C GLN A 95 -9.67 -9.22 20.77
N SER A 96 -9.51 -9.39 22.08
CA SER A 96 -10.24 -8.62 23.09
C SER A 96 -9.79 -7.15 23.19
N LYS A 97 -8.82 -6.73 22.35
CA LYS A 97 -8.20 -5.39 22.34
C LYS A 97 -7.59 -5.03 23.70
N ASN A 98 -7.00 -6.00 24.38
CA ASN A 98 -6.23 -5.77 25.60
C ASN A 98 -5.01 -4.88 25.30
N ARG A 99 -5.18 -3.56 25.50
CA ARG A 99 -4.16 -2.55 25.16
C ARG A 99 -2.84 -2.79 25.87
N SER A 100 -2.87 -3.26 27.12
CA SER A 100 -1.66 -3.54 27.89
C SER A 100 -0.85 -4.64 27.23
N PHE A 101 -1.51 -5.72 26.81
CA PHE A 101 -0.86 -6.84 26.13
C PHE A 101 -0.35 -6.45 24.75
N SER A 102 -1.20 -5.83 23.92
CA SER A 102 -0.81 -5.42 22.57
C SER A 102 0.35 -4.43 22.59
N ASN A 103 0.33 -3.42 23.49
CA ASN A 103 1.43 -2.48 23.63
C ASN A 103 2.72 -3.15 24.10
N ALA A 104 2.64 -4.13 25.00
CA ALA A 104 3.82 -4.86 25.46
C ALA A 104 4.50 -5.65 24.32
N ILE A 105 3.72 -6.23 23.39
CA ILE A 105 4.26 -6.86 22.17
C ILE A 105 4.88 -5.80 21.25
N LEU A 106 4.18 -4.70 20.98
CA LEU A 106 4.69 -3.61 20.13
C LEU A 106 6.02 -3.04 20.64
N ASP A 107 6.13 -2.84 21.95
CA ASP A 107 7.33 -2.34 22.61
C ASP A 107 8.47 -3.37 22.52
N ALA A 108 8.16 -4.66 22.67
CA ALA A 108 9.15 -5.72 22.56
C ALA A 108 9.68 -5.87 21.12
N LEU A 109 8.79 -5.74 20.12
CA LEU A 109 9.16 -5.70 18.71
C LEU A 109 9.78 -4.36 18.30
N GLY A 110 9.62 -3.30 19.09
CA GLY A 110 10.20 -1.99 18.80
C GLY A 110 9.64 -1.30 17.59
N TYR A 111 8.35 -1.49 17.36
CA TYR A 111 7.64 -0.79 16.31
C TYR A 111 7.87 0.73 16.37
N GLU A 112 7.77 1.33 17.55
CA GLU A 112 7.97 2.78 17.73
C GLU A 112 9.40 3.22 17.37
N ASN A 113 10.41 2.40 17.65
CA ASN A 113 11.80 2.70 17.29
C ASN A 113 11.97 2.73 15.76
N PHE A 114 11.32 1.81 15.04
CA PHE A 114 11.32 1.79 13.58
C PHE A 114 10.51 2.96 12.99
N ALA A 115 9.29 3.16 13.48
CA ALA A 115 8.33 4.12 12.96
C ALA A 115 8.77 5.58 13.18
N LYS A 116 9.44 5.86 14.30
CA LYS A 116 9.92 7.20 14.67
C LYS A 116 11.41 7.41 14.39
N ARG A 117 12.13 6.42 13.84
CA ARG A 117 13.57 6.55 13.58
C ARG A 117 13.83 7.74 12.68
N ASP A 118 14.76 8.57 13.12
CA ASP A 118 15.22 9.72 12.36
C ASP A 118 16.39 9.29 11.46
N PRO A 119 16.34 9.50 10.13
CA PRO A 119 17.42 9.09 9.22
C PRO A 119 18.71 9.93 9.37
N THR A 120 18.75 10.99 10.19
CA THR A 120 19.99 11.74 10.42
C THR A 120 21.00 10.97 11.25
N ASP A 121 22.10 10.59 10.62
CA ASP A 121 23.39 10.67 11.27
C ASP A 121 23.74 12.16 11.51
N LYS A 122 24.27 12.51 12.68
CA LYS A 122 24.59 13.90 13.06
C LYS A 122 25.62 14.58 12.13
N SER A 123 26.18 13.82 11.18
CA SER A 123 27.30 14.19 10.32
C SER A 123 26.91 14.62 8.88
N LYS A 124 25.69 14.34 8.38
CA LYS A 124 25.34 14.58 6.95
C LYS A 124 24.11 15.48 6.75
N LYS A 125 24.28 16.57 6.00
CA LYS A 125 23.28 17.62 5.72
C LYS A 125 22.19 17.23 4.70
N SER A 126 22.23 16.03 4.13
CA SER A 126 21.20 15.50 3.23
C SER A 126 21.24 13.97 3.25
N PHE A 127 20.16 13.31 3.68
CA PHE A 127 20.03 11.87 3.53
C PHE A 127 19.83 11.55 2.05
N ARG A 128 20.72 10.75 1.45
CA ARG A 128 20.59 10.28 0.07
C ARG A 128 20.05 8.85 0.08
N PRO A 129 19.10 8.50 -0.81
CA PRO A 129 18.70 7.11 -1.02
C PRO A 129 19.94 6.23 -1.25
N GLY A 130 20.17 5.24 -0.39
CA GLY A 130 21.30 4.30 -0.50
C GLY A 130 22.41 4.42 0.53
N GLU A 131 22.44 5.44 1.39
CA GLU A 131 23.48 5.55 2.43
C GLU A 131 23.10 4.87 3.77
N SER A 132 23.67 3.67 3.95
CA SER A 132 23.87 2.88 5.18
C SER A 132 22.68 2.13 5.79
N ARG A 133 22.88 0.81 5.93
CA ARG A 133 22.06 -0.14 6.73
C ARG A 133 21.78 0.36 8.15
N LYS A 134 22.73 1.12 8.72
CA LYS A 134 22.72 1.64 10.10
C LYS A 134 21.56 2.59 10.45
N ASN A 135 20.79 3.08 9.47
CA ASN A 135 19.69 4.03 9.68
C ASN A 135 18.32 3.51 9.21
N TRP A 136 18.15 2.19 9.10
CA TRP A 136 16.88 1.62 8.65
C TRP A 136 15.72 1.94 9.60
N GLY A 137 14.63 2.45 9.04
CA GLY A 137 13.44 2.94 9.73
C GLY A 137 12.36 3.35 8.72
N ALA A 138 11.23 3.86 9.18
CA ALA A 138 10.11 4.20 8.29
C ALA A 138 10.49 5.20 7.17
N TYR A 139 11.34 6.18 7.45
CA TYR A 139 11.83 7.11 6.41
C TYR A 139 12.70 6.42 5.37
N ALA A 140 13.68 5.63 5.79
CA ALA A 140 14.58 4.92 4.88
C ALA A 140 13.81 3.89 4.03
N PHE A 141 12.84 3.19 4.64
CA PHE A 141 11.94 2.28 3.94
C PHE A 141 11.15 2.99 2.84
N LEU A 142 10.47 4.10 3.15
CA LEU A 142 9.64 4.80 2.17
C LEU A 142 10.45 5.49 1.06
N LEU A 143 11.64 6.03 1.38
CA LEU A 143 12.55 6.58 0.38
C LEU A 143 13.08 5.50 -0.58
N LYS A 144 13.24 4.27 -0.10
CA LYS A 144 13.67 3.14 -0.93
C LYS A 144 12.53 2.52 -1.73
N LEU A 145 11.32 2.55 -1.18
CA LEU A 145 10.12 2.07 -1.87
C LEU A 145 9.74 2.98 -3.05
N ASP A 146 10.09 4.27 -2.96
CA ASP A 146 9.96 5.26 -4.03
C ASP A 146 8.56 5.29 -4.68
N LEU A 147 7.54 5.35 -3.83
CA LEU A 147 6.14 5.44 -4.26
C LEU A 147 5.65 6.88 -4.15
N SER A 148 5.16 7.45 -5.24
CA SER A 148 4.71 8.85 -5.25
C SER A 148 3.27 9.02 -4.80
N VAL A 149 2.37 8.07 -5.09
CA VAL A 149 0.94 8.18 -4.78
C VAL A 149 0.41 7.04 -3.91
N CYS A 150 -0.63 7.33 -3.14
CA CYS A 150 -1.22 6.36 -2.22
C CYS A 150 -1.71 5.10 -2.96
N PRO A 151 -1.29 3.88 -2.58
CA PRO A 151 -1.67 2.64 -3.25
C PRO A 151 -3.13 2.27 -3.00
N TYR A 152 -3.75 2.77 -1.92
CA TYR A 152 -5.18 2.54 -1.68
C TYR A 152 -6.07 3.36 -2.61
N CYS A 153 -5.82 4.66 -2.74
CA CYS A 153 -6.74 5.53 -3.47
C CYS A 153 -6.21 6.05 -4.81
N ASN A 154 -4.91 5.98 -5.11
CA ASN A 154 -4.26 6.61 -6.27
C ASN A 154 -4.61 8.11 -6.46
N ARG A 155 -5.06 8.81 -5.41
CA ARG A 155 -5.54 10.22 -5.48
C ARG A 155 -4.59 11.22 -4.81
N ALA A 156 -3.75 10.77 -3.88
CA ALA A 156 -2.96 11.66 -3.04
C ALA A 156 -1.48 11.32 -3.13
N PHE A 157 -0.64 12.36 -3.24
CA PHE A 157 0.81 12.22 -3.10
C PHE A 157 1.17 11.76 -1.68
N ILE A 158 2.20 10.91 -1.62
CA ILE A 158 2.77 10.36 -0.39
C ILE A 158 4.31 10.40 -0.41
N ASN A 159 4.89 11.20 -1.32
CA ASN A 159 6.34 11.34 -1.47
C ASN A 159 7.00 11.62 -0.12
N THR A 160 8.15 10.97 0.09
CA THR A 160 8.93 11.16 1.30
C THR A 160 9.95 12.26 1.11
N ILE A 161 9.86 13.29 1.95
CA ILE A 161 10.76 14.43 1.98
C ILE A 161 11.44 14.45 3.34
N TYR A 162 12.76 14.53 3.35
CA TYR A 162 13.52 14.69 4.59
C TYR A 162 14.61 15.73 4.41
N MET A 163 14.43 16.92 5.02
CA MET A 163 15.40 18.02 4.97
C MET A 163 16.16 18.20 6.29
N GLY A 164 15.96 17.30 7.25
CA GLY A 164 16.44 17.43 8.63
C GLY A 164 15.33 17.88 9.59
N LYS A 165 15.48 17.51 10.87
CA LYS A 165 14.47 17.75 11.92
C LYS A 165 14.01 19.22 12.04
N SER A 166 14.88 20.19 11.76
CA SER A 166 14.57 21.62 11.87
C SER A 166 14.12 22.28 10.56
N LYS A 167 14.30 21.64 9.40
CA LYS A 167 14.01 22.22 8.08
C LYS A 167 12.72 21.72 7.45
N GLY A 168 12.14 20.68 8.00
CA GLY A 168 10.92 20.06 7.50
C GLY A 168 11.13 18.62 7.09
N ARG A 169 10.07 17.83 7.26
CA ARG A 169 10.02 16.41 6.91
C ARG A 169 8.57 16.01 6.65
N SER A 170 8.38 15.15 5.66
CA SER A 170 7.08 14.58 5.30
C SER A 170 7.31 13.15 4.84
N ARG A 171 6.38 12.26 5.17
CA ARG A 171 6.39 10.89 4.65
C ARG A 171 4.96 10.34 4.66
N ALA A 172 4.72 9.30 3.87
CA ALA A 172 3.50 8.50 3.98
C ALA A 172 3.30 7.98 5.41
N ASP A 173 2.04 7.82 5.82
CA ASP A 173 1.74 6.98 6.97
C ASP A 173 2.02 5.51 6.61
N LEU A 174 2.42 4.71 7.59
CA LEU A 174 2.50 3.26 7.44
C LEU A 174 1.25 2.65 8.09
N ASP A 175 0.24 2.39 7.26
CA ASP A 175 -0.93 1.65 7.69
C ASP A 175 -0.54 0.20 7.98
N HIS A 176 -1.20 -0.40 8.98
CA HIS A 176 -1.06 -1.83 9.23
C HIS A 176 -2.21 -2.55 8.57
N PHE A 177 -1.96 -3.28 7.48
CA PHE A 177 -3.01 -4.00 6.77
C PHE A 177 -3.83 -4.84 7.75
N LEU A 178 -3.18 -5.70 8.52
CA LEU A 178 -3.71 -6.32 9.74
C LEU A 178 -3.56 -5.32 10.90
N PRO A 179 -4.66 -4.82 11.51
CA PRO A 179 -4.58 -3.80 12.55
C PRO A 179 -3.72 -4.23 13.73
N LYS A 180 -2.70 -3.41 14.06
CA LYS A 180 -1.78 -3.69 15.18
C LYS A 180 -2.45 -3.86 16.56
N ALA A 181 -3.68 -3.35 16.72
CA ALA A 181 -4.46 -3.54 17.94
C ALA A 181 -4.90 -5.00 18.12
N LEU A 182 -5.18 -5.70 17.02
CA LEU A 182 -5.65 -7.09 16.97
C LEU A 182 -4.51 -8.07 16.64
N TYR A 183 -3.49 -7.62 15.91
CA TYR A 183 -2.39 -8.44 15.43
C TYR A 183 -1.03 -7.78 15.72
N PRO A 184 -0.71 -7.45 16.98
CA PRO A 184 0.50 -6.70 17.34
C PRO A 184 1.79 -7.45 16.96
N TYR A 185 1.75 -8.78 16.84
CA TYR A 185 2.88 -9.60 16.41
C TYR A 185 3.29 -9.39 14.94
N PHE A 186 2.39 -8.93 14.07
CA PHE A 186 2.71 -8.54 12.69
C PHE A 186 3.07 -7.05 12.55
N SER A 187 3.27 -6.33 13.65
CA SER A 187 3.56 -4.88 13.60
C SER A 187 4.89 -4.53 12.95
N MET A 188 5.86 -5.44 13.01
CA MET A 188 7.18 -5.31 12.39
C MET A 188 7.30 -6.13 11.11
N SER A 189 6.19 -6.57 10.53
CA SER A 189 6.22 -7.30 9.28
C SER A 189 6.14 -6.34 8.11
N ILE A 190 7.11 -6.41 7.20
CA ILE A 190 7.21 -5.43 6.10
C ILE A 190 5.99 -5.47 5.17
N TYR A 191 5.46 -6.67 4.90
CA TYR A 191 4.24 -6.88 4.10
C TYR A 191 2.94 -6.49 4.82
N ASN A 192 3.02 -6.13 6.10
CA ASN A 192 1.92 -5.56 6.85
C ASN A 192 1.97 -4.03 6.90
N LEU A 193 3.07 -3.39 6.46
CA LEU A 193 3.30 -1.95 6.57
C LEU A 193 3.06 -1.24 5.22
N VAL A 194 1.80 -0.90 4.96
CA VAL A 194 1.40 -0.28 3.68
C VAL A 194 1.57 1.24 3.73
N PRO A 195 2.39 1.85 2.85
CA PRO A 195 2.43 3.30 2.72
C PRO A 195 1.07 3.84 2.29
N SER A 196 0.56 4.87 2.94
CA SER A 196 -0.76 5.41 2.61
C SER A 196 -0.89 6.88 2.96
N CYS A 197 -1.85 7.55 2.31
CA CYS A 197 -2.23 8.89 2.70
C CYS A 197 -3.04 8.88 4.00
N ASN A 198 -3.02 10.00 4.72
CA ASN A 198 -3.69 10.11 6.01
C ASN A 198 -5.21 9.84 5.91
N THR A 199 -5.86 10.25 4.83
CA THR A 199 -7.30 10.02 4.61
C THR A 199 -7.63 8.52 4.54
N CYS A 200 -6.88 7.74 3.76
CA CYS A 200 -7.11 6.30 3.67
C CYS A 200 -6.82 5.60 4.99
N ASN A 201 -5.66 5.88 5.59
CA ASN A 201 -5.22 5.27 6.83
C ASN A 201 -6.10 5.65 8.03
N SER A 202 -6.15 6.95 8.35
CA SER A 202 -6.72 7.46 9.60
C SER A 202 -8.22 7.69 9.52
N SER A 203 -8.71 8.30 8.43
CA SER A 203 -10.13 8.67 8.32
C SER A 203 -11.02 7.50 7.90
N PHE A 204 -10.59 6.72 6.89
CA PHE A 204 -11.43 5.66 6.33
C PHE A 204 -11.19 4.29 6.96
N LYS A 205 -9.95 3.80 6.99
CA LYS A 205 -9.66 2.47 7.54
C LYS A 205 -9.67 2.48 9.06
N GLY A 206 -8.88 3.36 9.68
CA GLY A 206 -8.73 3.45 11.12
C GLY A 206 -8.41 2.08 11.75
N GLN A 207 -9.32 1.59 12.59
CA GLN A 207 -9.20 0.30 13.27
C GLN A 207 -10.08 -0.81 12.67
N LYS A 208 -10.64 -0.63 11.47
CA LYS A 208 -11.46 -1.66 10.82
C LYS A 208 -10.66 -2.96 10.63
N PRO A 209 -11.25 -4.14 10.88
CA PRO A 209 -10.56 -5.42 10.96
C PRO A 209 -10.26 -6.01 9.57
N PHE A 210 -9.36 -5.34 8.84
CA PHE A 210 -8.84 -5.85 7.58
C PHE A 210 -8.20 -7.22 7.78
N ASN A 211 -8.44 -8.12 6.83
CA ASN A 211 -7.92 -9.49 6.84
C ASN A 211 -7.82 -10.07 5.42
N TYR A 212 -7.03 -11.12 5.26
CA TYR A 212 -6.77 -11.76 3.96
C TYR A 212 -7.97 -12.51 3.35
N LYS A 213 -9.06 -12.71 4.10
CA LYS A 213 -10.28 -13.32 3.56
C LYS A 213 -11.15 -12.30 2.84
N ASN A 214 -11.26 -11.10 3.39
CA ASN A 214 -12.21 -10.09 2.93
C ASN A 214 -11.57 -8.90 2.22
N ASN A 215 -10.27 -8.68 2.40
CA ASN A 215 -9.57 -7.50 1.88
C ASN A 215 -8.35 -7.92 1.05
N LEU A 216 -8.04 -7.11 0.05
CA LEU A 216 -6.86 -7.31 -0.81
C LEU A 216 -5.67 -6.53 -0.23
N ASN A 217 -4.56 -7.21 0.08
CA ASN A 217 -3.33 -6.52 0.48
C ASN A 217 -2.61 -6.01 -0.79
N PRO A 218 -2.20 -4.72 -0.86
CA PRO A 218 -1.47 -4.18 -2.01
C PRO A 218 -0.17 -4.90 -2.38
N TYR A 219 0.37 -5.73 -1.49
CA TYR A 219 1.56 -6.53 -1.75
C TYR A 219 1.29 -7.91 -2.38
N GLU A 220 0.02 -8.34 -2.49
CA GLU A 220 -0.30 -9.60 -3.16
C GLU A 220 0.08 -9.55 -4.65
N HIS A 221 0.55 -10.68 -5.18
CA HIS A 221 0.99 -10.79 -6.57
C HIS A 221 -0.20 -10.93 -7.52
N ILE A 222 -0.98 -9.86 -7.64
CA ILE A 222 -2.27 -9.82 -8.35
C ILE A 222 -2.30 -8.60 -9.28
N ASP A 223 -2.84 -8.79 -10.49
CA ASP A 223 -3.07 -7.70 -11.44
C ASP A 223 -4.33 -6.90 -11.04
N ILE A 224 -4.12 -5.79 -10.35
CA ILE A 224 -5.22 -4.91 -9.94
C ILE A 224 -5.91 -4.23 -11.14
N ASN A 225 -5.21 -4.05 -12.26
CA ASN A 225 -5.79 -3.42 -13.45
C ASN A 225 -6.76 -4.37 -14.16
N ALA A 226 -6.50 -5.68 -14.13
CA ALA A 226 -7.45 -6.69 -14.59
C ALA A 226 -8.69 -6.83 -13.70
N LEU A 227 -8.57 -6.56 -12.39
CA LEU A 227 -9.66 -6.74 -11.43
C LEU A 227 -10.59 -5.53 -11.28
N LEU A 228 -10.10 -4.32 -11.54
CA LEU A 228 -10.82 -3.08 -11.31
C LEU A 228 -10.52 -2.08 -12.42
N THR A 229 -11.57 -1.54 -13.04
CA THR A 229 -11.47 -0.42 -13.97
C THR A 229 -12.40 0.72 -13.59
N PHE A 230 -11.98 1.95 -13.86
CA PHE A 230 -12.89 3.09 -13.87
C PHE A 230 -13.72 3.10 -15.16
N GLY A 231 -14.98 3.48 -15.02
CA GLY A 231 -15.90 3.72 -16.12
C GLY A 231 -16.68 5.01 -15.94
N TYR A 232 -17.57 5.28 -16.89
CA TYR A 232 -18.51 6.39 -16.83
C TYR A 232 -19.80 6.05 -17.57
N THR A 233 -20.91 6.69 -17.20
CA THR A 233 -22.21 6.51 -17.86
C THR A 233 -22.74 7.88 -18.29
N PRO A 234 -22.67 8.24 -19.58
CA PRO A 234 -23.30 9.45 -20.10
C PRO A 234 -24.80 9.22 -20.33
N GLU A 235 -25.63 10.22 -20.03
CA GLU A 235 -27.08 10.14 -20.26
C GLU A 235 -27.49 10.66 -21.64
N ASN A 236 -26.64 11.47 -22.28
CA ASN A 236 -26.91 12.11 -23.56
C ASN A 236 -25.62 12.40 -24.34
N TYR A 237 -25.76 12.76 -25.62
CA TYR A 237 -24.63 13.05 -26.49
C TYR A 237 -23.71 14.17 -25.96
N ILE A 238 -24.29 15.21 -25.34
CA ILE A 238 -23.52 16.34 -24.82
C ILE A 238 -22.59 15.89 -23.68
N GLU A 239 -23.01 14.91 -22.87
CA GLU A 239 -22.16 14.26 -21.88
C GLU A 239 -21.12 13.32 -22.48
N CYS A 240 -21.46 12.59 -23.56
CA CYS A 240 -20.49 11.72 -24.26
C CYS A 240 -19.25 12.49 -24.74
N ILE A 241 -19.39 13.77 -25.05
CA ILE A 241 -18.31 14.65 -25.52
C ILE A 241 -17.76 15.56 -24.40
N GLY A 242 -18.13 15.33 -23.14
CA GLY A 242 -17.61 16.07 -21.99
C GLY A 242 -18.20 17.48 -21.77
N LEU A 243 -19.22 17.89 -22.52
CA LEU A 243 -19.85 19.21 -22.43
C LEU A 243 -21.09 19.28 -21.53
N GLY A 244 -21.50 18.15 -20.94
CA GLY A 244 -22.68 18.07 -20.07
C GLY A 244 -22.56 18.99 -18.85
N LYS A 245 -23.64 19.72 -18.52
CA LYS A 245 -23.70 20.59 -17.33
C LYS A 245 -23.91 19.80 -16.03
N ASP A 246 -24.66 18.69 -16.12
CA ASP A 246 -24.93 17.80 -15.01
C ASP A 246 -23.72 16.91 -14.69
N GLN A 247 -23.70 16.33 -13.49
CA GLN A 247 -22.54 15.57 -13.03
C GLN A 247 -22.51 14.19 -13.71
N LEU A 248 -21.51 13.98 -14.58
CA LEU A 248 -21.23 12.67 -15.19
C LEU A 248 -21.00 11.63 -14.09
N ASN A 249 -21.64 10.46 -14.20
CA ASN A 249 -21.48 9.38 -13.23
C ASN A 249 -20.18 8.60 -13.50
N VAL A 250 -19.26 8.59 -12.54
CA VAL A 250 -18.01 7.83 -12.57
C VAL A 250 -18.22 6.52 -11.81
N THR A 251 -17.96 5.40 -12.47
CA THR A 251 -18.23 4.06 -11.94
C THR A 251 -16.95 3.28 -11.70
N LEU A 252 -17.03 2.31 -10.79
CA LEU A 252 -16.00 1.28 -10.58
C LEU A 252 -16.57 -0.05 -11.06
N ASN A 253 -15.90 -0.67 -12.03
CA ASN A 253 -16.27 -1.96 -12.56
C ASN A 253 -15.31 -3.03 -12.03
N TYR A 254 -15.86 -4.10 -11.45
CA TYR A 254 -15.09 -5.18 -10.85
C TYR A 254 -15.20 -6.43 -11.72
N ASN A 255 -14.07 -6.99 -12.13
CA ASN A 255 -14.07 -8.22 -12.91
C ASN A 255 -14.15 -9.44 -11.98
N THR A 256 -15.32 -10.07 -11.89
CA THR A 256 -15.58 -11.22 -11.01
C THR A 256 -15.55 -12.57 -11.73
N GLU A 257 -15.12 -12.61 -13.00
CA GLU A 257 -15.32 -13.78 -13.88
C GLU A 257 -14.51 -15.03 -13.46
N ASP A 258 -13.51 -14.90 -12.58
CA ASP A 258 -12.49 -15.94 -12.40
C ASP A 258 -12.72 -17.00 -11.29
N GLU A 259 -13.74 -16.98 -10.44
CA GLU A 259 -13.88 -18.03 -9.42
C GLU A 259 -15.33 -18.46 -9.11
N HIS A 260 -15.65 -19.71 -9.43
CA HIS A 260 -16.91 -20.36 -9.07
C HIS A 260 -17.01 -20.57 -7.54
N GLY A 261 -17.68 -19.65 -6.84
CA GLY A 261 -18.26 -19.89 -5.50
C GLY A 261 -17.45 -19.46 -4.27
N SER A 262 -16.23 -18.96 -4.41
CA SER A 262 -15.45 -18.31 -3.32
C SER A 262 -15.48 -16.78 -3.45
N LYS A 263 -15.14 -16.06 -2.37
CA LYS A 263 -14.96 -14.60 -2.46
C LYS A 263 -13.73 -14.31 -3.33
N THR A 264 -13.99 -13.90 -4.57
CA THR A 264 -12.95 -13.63 -5.59
C THR A 264 -12.00 -12.53 -5.14
N GLN A 265 -10.83 -12.43 -5.79
CA GLN A 265 -9.89 -11.32 -5.59
C GLN A 265 -10.55 -9.95 -5.85
N ALA A 266 -11.42 -9.87 -6.86
CA ALA A 266 -12.22 -8.67 -7.14
C ALA A 266 -13.19 -8.34 -6.00
N ASN A 267 -13.86 -9.32 -5.39
CA ASN A 267 -14.73 -9.07 -4.23
C ASN A 267 -13.93 -8.54 -3.02
N ARG A 268 -12.69 -9.01 -2.83
CA ARG A 268 -11.80 -8.49 -1.78
C ARG A 268 -11.35 -7.06 -2.07
N LEU A 269 -11.10 -6.75 -3.34
CA LEU A 269 -10.78 -5.40 -3.80
C LEU A 269 -11.98 -4.45 -3.65
N GLU A 270 -13.19 -4.92 -3.95
CA GLU A 270 -14.42 -4.16 -3.75
C GLU A 270 -14.62 -3.76 -2.29
N GLU A 271 -14.37 -4.66 -1.32
CA GLU A 271 -14.41 -4.31 0.11
C GLU A 271 -13.40 -3.22 0.49
N ASN A 272 -12.21 -3.25 -0.12
CA ASN A 272 -11.24 -2.17 0.05
C ASN A 272 -11.82 -0.85 -0.50
N CYS A 273 -12.32 -0.86 -1.73
CA CYS A 273 -12.92 0.32 -2.37
C CYS A 273 -14.08 0.90 -1.55
N LYS A 274 -14.97 0.04 -1.03
CA LYS A 274 -16.06 0.40 -0.10
C LYS A 274 -15.52 1.01 1.18
N THR A 275 -14.50 0.41 1.79
CA THR A 275 -13.87 0.94 3.01
C THR A 275 -13.34 2.34 2.79
N PHE A 276 -12.62 2.56 1.69
CA PHE A 276 -11.99 3.83 1.34
C PHE A 276 -12.94 4.81 0.63
N GLN A 277 -14.21 4.44 0.45
CA GLN A 277 -15.25 5.24 -0.22
C GLN A 277 -14.82 5.72 -1.62
N LEU A 278 -14.12 4.86 -2.38
CA LEU A 278 -13.50 5.28 -3.65
C LEU A 278 -14.53 5.77 -4.66
N GLU A 279 -15.68 5.12 -4.81
CA GLU A 279 -16.75 5.57 -5.73
C GLU A 279 -17.15 7.03 -5.44
N LYS A 280 -17.48 7.35 -4.19
CA LYS A 280 -17.87 8.71 -3.79
C LYS A 280 -16.75 9.73 -3.97
N ILE A 281 -15.51 9.33 -3.70
CA ILE A 281 -14.34 10.22 -3.84
C ILE A 281 -14.08 10.52 -5.31
N TYR A 282 -14.15 9.50 -6.16
CA TYR A 282 -13.88 9.62 -7.59
C TYR A 282 -15.04 10.28 -8.36
N GLN A 283 -16.26 10.19 -7.83
CA GLN A 283 -17.39 10.99 -8.32
C GLN A 283 -17.12 12.50 -8.25
N ASN A 284 -16.32 12.97 -7.27
CA ASN A 284 -15.89 14.37 -7.18
C ASN A 284 -14.82 14.76 -8.23
N HIS A 285 -14.35 13.80 -9.03
CA HIS A 285 -13.40 13.99 -10.13
C HIS A 285 -14.04 13.73 -11.49
N ALA A 286 -15.37 13.82 -11.59
CA ALA A 286 -16.09 13.68 -12.85
C ALA A 286 -15.69 14.74 -13.89
N ASP A 287 -15.21 15.91 -13.44
CA ASP A 287 -14.63 16.95 -14.28
C ASP A 287 -13.38 16.49 -15.03
N VAL A 288 -12.52 15.67 -14.39
CA VAL A 288 -11.35 15.06 -15.04
C VAL A 288 -11.78 14.15 -16.18
N VAL A 289 -12.81 13.32 -15.96
CA VAL A 289 -13.35 12.44 -17.01
C VAL A 289 -13.92 13.26 -18.17
N LYS A 290 -14.67 14.32 -17.87
CA LYS A 290 -15.21 15.24 -18.90
C LYS A 290 -14.10 15.91 -19.71
N ASP A 291 -13.02 16.35 -19.07
CA ASP A 291 -11.87 16.94 -19.76
C ASP A 291 -11.22 15.94 -20.74
N ILE A 292 -11.02 14.69 -20.32
CA ILE A 292 -10.52 13.63 -21.19
C ILE A 292 -11.46 13.42 -22.39
N LEU A 293 -12.78 13.29 -22.17
CA LEU A 293 -13.77 13.12 -23.24
C LEU A 293 -13.78 14.29 -24.22
N LEU A 294 -13.72 15.52 -23.71
CA LEU A 294 -13.70 16.73 -24.53
C LEU A 294 -12.43 16.79 -25.38
N LYS A 295 -11.27 16.44 -24.82
CA LYS A 295 -10.01 16.40 -25.56
C LYS A 295 -10.05 15.37 -26.68
N HIS A 296 -10.56 14.17 -26.43
CA HIS A 296 -10.77 13.14 -27.48
C HIS A 296 -11.76 13.59 -28.55
N HIS A 297 -12.77 14.39 -28.18
CA HIS A 297 -13.72 14.94 -29.16
C HIS A 297 -13.10 16.04 -30.04
N ILE A 298 -12.33 16.97 -29.44
CA ILE A 298 -11.71 18.10 -30.16
C ILE A 298 -10.53 17.64 -31.01
N PHE A 299 -9.63 16.86 -30.40
CA PHE A 299 -8.41 16.41 -31.05
C PHE A 299 -8.66 15.05 -31.69
N SER A 300 -9.19 15.07 -32.91
CA SER A 300 -9.41 13.84 -33.67
C SER A 300 -8.09 13.15 -34.04
N GLN A 301 -8.17 11.90 -34.51
CA GLN A 301 -7.02 11.18 -35.05
C GLN A 301 -6.35 11.93 -36.21
N ASP A 302 -7.12 12.67 -37.02
CA ASP A 302 -6.53 13.49 -38.09
C ASP A 302 -5.81 14.72 -37.53
N TYR A 303 -6.33 15.34 -36.46
CA TYR A 303 -5.63 16.41 -35.77
C TYR A 303 -4.30 15.92 -35.17
N LYS A 304 -4.29 14.74 -34.54
CA LYS A 304 -3.07 14.08 -34.04
C LYS A 304 -2.01 13.94 -35.15
N LYS A 305 -2.40 13.43 -36.33
CA LYS A 305 -1.51 13.33 -37.50
C LYS A 305 -0.99 14.69 -37.96
N GLN A 306 -1.83 15.73 -37.93
CA GLN A 306 -1.42 17.09 -38.26
C GLN A 306 -0.39 17.64 -37.28
N VAL A 307 -0.59 17.43 -35.97
CA VAL A 307 0.36 17.84 -34.92
C VAL A 307 1.72 17.17 -35.13
N MET A 308 1.74 15.85 -35.33
CA MET A 308 2.97 15.11 -35.61
C MET A 308 3.70 15.61 -36.87
N ASN A 309 2.95 15.90 -37.93
CA ASN A 309 3.52 16.39 -39.19
C ASN A 309 4.01 17.82 -39.11
N THR A 310 3.36 18.66 -38.31
CA THR A 310 3.73 20.07 -38.12
C THR A 310 4.97 20.20 -37.26
N TYR A 311 5.05 19.43 -36.17
CA TYR A 311 6.12 19.49 -35.17
C TYR A 311 7.07 18.29 -35.27
N LYS A 312 7.51 17.98 -36.50
CA LYS A 312 8.45 16.87 -36.76
C LYS A 312 9.71 17.01 -35.90
N GLY A 313 10.09 15.93 -35.24
CA GLY A 313 11.26 15.87 -34.37
C GLY A 313 11.01 16.29 -32.91
N LEU A 314 9.83 16.82 -32.57
CA LEU A 314 9.43 17.06 -31.17
C LEU A 314 8.76 15.85 -30.52
N PHE A 315 8.28 14.89 -31.32
CA PHE A 315 7.65 13.67 -30.86
C PHE A 315 8.35 12.45 -31.47
N SER A 316 8.61 11.46 -30.63
CA SER A 316 9.24 10.18 -31.00
C SER A 316 8.22 9.08 -31.25
N SER A 317 7.00 9.22 -30.73
CA SER A 317 5.90 8.27 -30.90
C SER A 317 4.53 8.95 -30.82
N GLU A 318 3.52 8.24 -31.30
CA GLU A 318 2.11 8.60 -31.14
C GLU A 318 1.71 8.74 -29.66
N ASP A 319 2.23 7.88 -28.79
CA ASP A 319 1.99 7.92 -27.34
C ASP A 319 2.44 9.24 -26.68
N GLU A 320 3.50 9.89 -27.19
CA GLU A 320 3.91 11.22 -26.68
C GLU A 320 2.88 12.29 -27.01
N VAL A 321 2.24 12.18 -28.17
CA VAL A 321 1.16 13.09 -28.58
C VAL A 321 -0.11 12.80 -27.78
N ASP A 322 -0.43 11.53 -27.52
CA ASP A 322 -1.60 11.15 -26.72
C ASP A 322 -1.46 11.63 -25.27
N ARG A 323 -0.26 11.53 -24.69
CA ARG A 323 0.06 12.10 -23.37
C ARG A 323 -0.09 13.62 -23.35
N LEU A 324 0.35 14.30 -24.39
CA LEU A 324 0.24 15.76 -24.47
C LEU A 324 -1.22 16.22 -24.65
N LEU A 325 -1.96 15.61 -25.56
CA LEU A 325 -3.29 16.05 -25.96
C LEU A 325 -4.38 15.58 -25.00
N TYR A 326 -4.34 14.31 -24.58
CA TYR A 326 -5.39 13.67 -23.78
C TYR A 326 -5.01 13.54 -22.30
N GLY A 327 -3.75 13.82 -21.94
CA GLY A 327 -3.25 13.48 -20.61
C GLY A 327 -3.26 11.97 -20.39
N ASP A 328 -2.97 11.20 -21.44
CA ASP A 328 -2.86 9.75 -21.36
C ASP A 328 -1.75 9.33 -20.38
N ILE A 329 -1.89 8.15 -19.78
CA ILE A 329 -0.95 7.65 -18.77
C ILE A 329 -0.67 6.19 -19.07
N ARG A 330 0.60 5.85 -19.23
CA ARG A 330 1.01 4.44 -19.36
C ARG A 330 0.76 3.73 -18.04
N GLU A 331 0.45 2.44 -18.12
CA GLU A 331 0.21 1.62 -16.94
C GLU A 331 1.38 1.68 -15.92
N SER A 332 2.61 1.71 -16.43
CA SER A 332 3.84 1.83 -15.62
C SER A 332 3.90 3.12 -14.79
N ASP A 333 3.25 4.18 -15.26
CA ASP A 333 3.32 5.53 -14.71
C ASP A 333 2.18 5.82 -13.70
N ILE A 334 1.23 4.87 -13.55
CA ILE A 334 0.10 4.98 -12.60
C ILE A 334 0.59 5.21 -11.16
N LYS A 335 1.66 4.52 -10.75
CA LYS A 335 2.24 4.62 -9.40
C LYS A 335 2.86 5.99 -9.10
N ASP A 336 3.09 6.80 -10.14
CA ASP A 336 3.72 8.10 -10.08
C ASP A 336 2.76 9.26 -10.35
N SER A 337 1.51 8.96 -10.67
CA SER A 337 0.54 9.94 -11.15
C SER A 337 -0.74 9.95 -10.30
N ILE A 338 -1.13 11.14 -9.83
CA ILE A 338 -2.42 11.33 -9.18
C ILE A 338 -3.53 11.08 -10.19
N LEU A 339 -4.53 10.30 -9.77
CA LEU A 339 -5.63 9.82 -10.62
C LEU A 339 -5.12 9.02 -11.84
N GLY A 340 -3.88 8.52 -11.79
CA GLY A 340 -3.26 7.83 -12.92
C GLY A 340 -4.07 6.63 -13.42
N LYS A 341 -4.67 5.87 -12.50
CA LYS A 341 -5.55 4.75 -12.87
C LYS A 341 -6.86 5.21 -13.50
N LEU A 342 -7.45 6.33 -13.04
CA LEU A 342 -8.63 6.92 -13.68
C LEU A 342 -8.29 7.37 -15.12
N HIS A 343 -7.18 8.10 -15.29
CA HIS A 343 -6.72 8.52 -16.62
C HIS A 343 -6.48 7.33 -17.54
N TYR A 344 -5.73 6.33 -17.07
CA TYR A 344 -5.42 5.12 -17.84
C TYR A 344 -6.70 4.37 -18.28
N ASP A 345 -7.59 4.09 -17.34
CA ASP A 345 -8.79 3.30 -17.61
C ASP A 345 -9.76 4.04 -18.55
N ILE A 346 -9.95 5.36 -18.36
CA ILE A 346 -10.86 6.16 -19.20
C ILE A 346 -10.31 6.30 -20.63
N ASN A 347 -9.02 6.64 -20.80
CA ASN A 347 -8.40 6.71 -22.13
C ASN A 347 -8.47 5.35 -22.85
N SER A 348 -8.19 4.25 -22.14
CA SER A 348 -8.28 2.89 -22.67
C SER A 348 -9.70 2.52 -23.12
N ASN A 349 -10.73 2.94 -22.38
CA ASN A 349 -12.13 2.68 -22.71
C ASN A 349 -12.57 3.43 -23.98
N ILE A 350 -12.15 4.69 -24.14
CA ILE A 350 -12.47 5.50 -25.33
C ILE A 350 -11.85 4.87 -26.58
N GLN A 351 -10.58 4.49 -26.52
CA GLN A 351 -9.86 3.88 -27.64
C GLN A 351 -10.47 2.54 -28.11
N ARG A 352 -11.11 1.77 -27.21
CA ARG A 352 -11.80 0.52 -27.55
C ARG A 352 -13.20 0.71 -28.15
N SER A 353 -13.78 1.90 -27.99
CA SER A 353 -15.13 2.24 -28.42
C SER A 353 -15.16 2.91 -29.80
N CYS A 354 -13.99 3.22 -30.37
CA CYS A 354 -13.78 3.65 -31.75
C CYS A 354 -13.34 2.46 -32.61
#